data_AF-W5SJF3-F1
#
_entry.id   AF-W5SJF3-F1
#
_cell.length_a   1.000
_cell.length_b   1.000
_cell.length_c   1.000
_cell.angle_alpha   90.00
_cell.angle_beta   90.00
_cell.angle_gamma   90.00
#
_symmetry.space_group_name_H-M   'P 1'
#
loop_
_entity.id
_entity.type
_entity.pdbx_description
1 polymer ?
#
loop_
_entity_poly.entity_id
_entity_poly.type
_entity_poly.pdbx_seq_one_letter_code
_entity_poly.pdbx_strand_id
1 'polypeptide(L)'
;ATSATFGTAAADIELKKAYNALKEIVKLAINSGIANMTEGATTLTINGVDNKEGAKILATSNAGAAAADISKSAIILTAVGGEEMLNSIIKSGESDLALSADANGTTTAMSFARGGQASHLANASAKAAAVAGGIALRSLIKTSKLAAGGNSQSQGGKEEVQKIGIAAVNKLLGAVEGVIKKTVKNVLEKAKVEIDKARETTKTS
;
A
#
# COMPACT_ATOMS: atom_id res chain seq x y z
N ALA A 1 -13.57 1.64 -30.23
CA ALA A 1 -14.03 0.97 -28.99
C ALA A 1 -13.02 1.24 -27.89
N THR A 2 -13.46 1.80 -26.76
CA THR A 2 -12.66 1.97 -25.53
C THR A 2 -12.73 0.67 -24.75
N SER A 3 -11.72 -0.18 -24.85
CA SER A 3 -11.71 -1.44 -24.11
C SER A 3 -11.09 -1.18 -22.74
N ALA A 4 -11.93 -1.06 -21.71
CA ALA A 4 -11.47 -1.20 -20.33
C ALA A 4 -10.77 -2.56 -20.19
N THR A 5 -9.50 -2.55 -19.79
CA THR A 5 -8.67 -3.75 -19.64
C THR A 5 -8.43 -4.00 -18.16
N PHE A 6 -8.65 -5.24 -17.73
CA PHE A 6 -8.28 -5.66 -16.39
C PHE A 6 -6.75 -5.78 -16.27
N GLY A 7 -6.27 -5.63 -15.05
CA GLY A 7 -4.86 -5.78 -14.70
C GLY A 7 -4.45 -7.24 -14.58
N THR A 8 -3.19 -7.46 -14.23
CA THR A 8 -2.64 -8.79 -13.95
C THR A 8 -2.30 -8.85 -12.48
N ALA A 9 -2.84 -9.83 -11.77
CA ALA A 9 -2.47 -10.08 -10.37
C ALA A 9 -0.97 -10.32 -10.26
N ALA A 10 -0.38 -9.94 -9.14
CA ALA A 10 1.01 -10.29 -8.86
C ALA A 10 1.16 -11.81 -8.74
N ALA A 11 2.28 -12.34 -9.22
CA ALA A 11 2.64 -13.73 -8.95
C ALA A 11 2.72 -13.93 -7.42
N ASP A 12 2.04 -14.97 -6.90
CA ASP A 12 1.85 -15.15 -5.45
C ASP A 12 3.17 -15.17 -4.67
N ILE A 13 4.19 -15.86 -5.21
CA ILE A 13 5.53 -15.93 -4.60
C ILE A 13 6.17 -14.54 -4.48
N GLU A 14 6.09 -13.72 -5.53
CA GLU A 14 6.69 -12.38 -5.54
C GLU A 14 5.93 -11.41 -4.64
N LEU A 15 4.60 -11.54 -4.59
CA LEU A 15 3.77 -10.78 -3.65
C LEU A 15 4.12 -11.09 -2.20
N LYS A 16 4.26 -12.37 -1.87
CA LYS A 16 4.66 -12.82 -0.52
C LYS A 16 6.04 -12.33 -0.14
N LYS A 17 7.01 -12.38 -1.06
CA LYS A 17 8.36 -11.83 -0.82
C LYS A 17 8.32 -10.34 -0.48
N ALA A 18 7.60 -9.55 -1.28
CA ALA A 18 7.46 -8.11 -1.03
C ALA A 18 6.78 -7.83 0.32
N TYR A 19 5.66 -8.50 0.60
CA TYR A 19 4.94 -8.37 1.88
C TYR A 19 5.82 -8.75 3.08
N ASN A 20 6.49 -9.91 3.03
CA ASN A 20 7.31 -10.41 4.12
C ASN A 20 8.53 -9.52 4.39
N ALA A 21 9.15 -8.97 3.35
CA ALA A 21 10.23 -8.01 3.51
C ALA A 21 9.76 -6.75 4.27
N LEU A 22 8.64 -6.16 3.86
CA LEU A 22 8.06 -4.98 4.51
C LEU A 22 7.67 -5.28 5.97
N LYS A 23 7.05 -6.43 6.20
CA LYS A 23 6.64 -6.89 7.53
C LYS A 23 7.82 -7.07 8.48
N GLU A 24 8.88 -7.74 8.05
CA GLU A 24 10.06 -7.97 8.89
C GLU A 24 10.83 -6.66 9.16
N ILE A 25 10.90 -5.73 8.21
CA ILE A 25 11.48 -4.39 8.46
C ILE A 25 10.74 -3.69 9.61
N VAL A 26 9.40 -3.65 9.57
CA VAL A 26 8.62 -2.97 10.61
C VAL A 26 8.69 -3.73 11.93
N LYS A 27 8.66 -5.07 11.91
CA LYS A 27 8.82 -5.90 13.11
C LYS A 27 10.15 -5.65 13.81
N LEU A 28 11.26 -5.55 13.07
CA LEU A 28 12.57 -5.20 13.62
C LEU A 28 12.57 -3.79 14.25
N ALA A 29 11.90 -2.84 13.62
CA ALA A 29 11.76 -1.48 14.14
C ALA A 29 11.00 -1.46 15.49
N ILE A 30 9.85 -2.16 15.55
CA ILE A 30 9.06 -2.28 16.78
C ILE A 30 9.87 -2.95 17.89
N ASN A 31 10.56 -4.05 17.58
CA ASN A 31 11.44 -4.74 18.53
C ASN A 31 12.60 -3.86 19.02
N SER A 32 13.00 -2.87 18.24
CA SER A 32 14.02 -1.88 18.63
C SER A 32 13.46 -0.75 19.52
N GLY A 33 12.14 -0.70 19.72
CA GLY A 33 11.45 0.30 20.54
C GLY A 33 10.83 1.44 19.73
N ILE A 34 10.69 1.30 18.41
CA ILE A 34 9.93 2.26 17.59
C ILE A 34 8.43 2.04 17.81
N ALA A 35 7.69 3.13 17.98
CA ALA A 35 6.25 3.09 18.17
C ALA A 35 5.52 2.44 16.98
N ASN A 36 4.35 1.87 17.26
CA ASN A 36 3.46 1.34 16.24
C ASN A 36 3.00 2.44 15.27
N MET A 37 2.77 2.01 14.03
CA MET A 37 2.36 2.89 12.94
C MET A 37 0.89 3.28 13.05
N THR A 38 0.57 4.48 12.59
CA THR A 38 -0.79 5.02 12.56
C THR A 38 -1.72 4.15 11.69
N GLU A 39 -2.93 3.86 12.17
CA GLU A 39 -3.93 3.13 11.39
C GLU A 39 -4.76 4.06 10.51
N GLY A 40 -4.83 3.76 9.22
CA GLY A 40 -5.72 4.47 8.29
C GLY A 40 -7.18 4.03 8.47
N ALA A 41 -8.01 4.92 8.99
CA ALA A 41 -9.44 4.69 9.17
C ALA A 41 -10.31 5.23 8.01
N THR A 42 -9.75 6.09 7.16
CA THR A 42 -10.43 6.70 6.01
C THR A 42 -10.99 5.62 5.08
N THR A 43 -12.29 5.70 4.78
CA THR A 43 -12.96 4.82 3.81
C THR A 43 -12.86 5.40 2.40
N LEU A 44 -13.50 4.78 1.40
CA LEU A 44 -13.50 5.32 0.02
C LEU A 44 -14.48 6.49 -0.17
N THR A 45 -15.25 6.84 0.85
CA THR A 45 -16.00 8.11 0.90
C THR A 45 -15.10 9.19 1.50
N ILE A 46 -14.44 9.95 0.64
CA ILE A 46 -13.44 10.96 1.04
C ILE A 46 -14.10 12.33 0.95
N ASN A 47 -14.15 13.05 2.07
CA ASN A 47 -14.79 14.36 2.18
C ASN A 47 -16.24 14.38 1.67
N GLY A 48 -17.00 13.31 1.94
CA GLY A 48 -18.40 13.16 1.51
C GLY A 48 -18.57 12.75 0.04
N VAL A 49 -17.48 12.54 -0.71
CA VAL A 49 -17.51 12.12 -2.11
C VAL A 49 -17.21 10.63 -2.23
N ASP A 50 -18.06 9.88 -2.93
CA ASP A 50 -17.85 8.46 -3.19
C ASP A 50 -16.79 8.21 -4.27
N ASN A 51 -15.64 7.70 -3.85
CA ASN A 51 -14.52 7.37 -4.71
C ASN A 51 -14.34 5.85 -4.92
N LYS A 52 -15.32 5.02 -4.52
CA LYS A 52 -15.18 3.55 -4.50
C LYS A 52 -14.75 2.93 -5.83
N GLU A 53 -15.18 3.54 -6.93
CA GLU A 53 -14.84 3.07 -8.28
C GLU A 53 -13.33 3.14 -8.57
N GLY A 54 -12.57 3.98 -7.85
CA GLY A 54 -11.11 3.99 -7.96
C GLY A 54 -10.46 2.66 -7.57
N ALA A 55 -11.08 1.85 -6.71
CA ALA A 55 -10.56 0.53 -6.38
C ALA A 55 -10.55 -0.43 -7.59
N LYS A 56 -11.32 -0.15 -8.64
CA LYS A 56 -11.36 -0.95 -9.87
C LYS A 56 -10.04 -0.95 -10.65
N ILE A 57 -9.12 -0.03 -10.36
CA ILE A 57 -7.74 -0.08 -10.88
C ILE A 57 -7.04 -1.39 -10.50
N LEU A 58 -7.54 -2.09 -9.48
CA LEU A 58 -7.09 -3.39 -9.03
C LEU A 58 -7.90 -4.57 -9.61
N ALA A 59 -8.78 -4.36 -10.58
CA ALA A 59 -9.51 -5.45 -11.22
C ALA A 59 -8.55 -6.42 -11.92
N THR A 60 -8.78 -7.73 -11.76
CA THR A 60 -7.98 -8.81 -12.39
C THR A 60 -8.84 -9.78 -13.20
N SER A 61 -10.16 -9.65 -13.09
CA SER A 61 -11.12 -10.43 -13.87
C SER A 61 -12.35 -9.59 -14.22
N ASN A 62 -13.00 -9.99 -15.30
CA ASN A 62 -14.15 -9.30 -15.91
C ASN A 62 -13.82 -7.84 -16.28
N ALA A 63 -14.81 -7.03 -16.68
CA ALA A 63 -14.58 -5.66 -17.15
C ALA A 63 -13.70 -4.87 -16.17
N GLY A 64 -12.64 -4.24 -16.69
CA GLY A 64 -11.70 -3.43 -15.90
C GLY A 64 -12.31 -2.12 -15.40
N ALA A 65 -11.48 -1.24 -14.83
CA ALA A 65 -11.89 0.13 -14.48
C ALA A 65 -12.35 0.90 -15.73
N ALA A 66 -13.39 1.73 -15.64
CA ALA A 66 -13.69 2.69 -16.70
C ALA A 66 -12.67 3.83 -16.70
N ALA A 67 -12.51 4.54 -17.82
CA ALA A 67 -11.57 5.67 -17.91
C ALA A 67 -11.75 6.71 -16.79
N ALA A 68 -13.00 7.05 -16.48
CA ALA A 68 -13.35 8.00 -15.42
C ALA A 68 -13.00 7.49 -14.00
N ASP A 69 -12.97 6.17 -13.80
CA ASP A 69 -12.69 5.56 -12.48
C ASP A 69 -11.22 5.71 -12.09
N ILE A 70 -10.31 5.80 -13.07
CA ILE A 70 -8.86 5.90 -12.81
C ILE A 70 -8.52 7.15 -12.00
N SER A 71 -9.14 8.29 -12.32
CA SER A 71 -8.94 9.55 -11.58
C SER A 71 -9.30 9.44 -10.09
N LYS A 72 -10.31 8.64 -9.74
CA LYS A 72 -10.71 8.38 -8.34
C LYS A 72 -9.66 7.58 -7.58
N SER A 73 -8.87 6.76 -8.26
CA SER A 73 -7.73 6.04 -7.66
C SER A 73 -6.67 7.02 -7.16
N ALA A 74 -6.44 8.11 -7.90
CA ALA A 74 -5.53 9.17 -7.47
C ALA A 74 -6.06 9.88 -6.22
N ILE A 75 -7.37 10.13 -6.13
CA ILE A 75 -8.02 10.72 -4.94
C ILE A 75 -7.88 9.79 -3.72
N ILE A 76 -8.11 8.49 -3.88
CA ILE A 76 -7.88 7.51 -2.82
C ILE A 76 -6.42 7.57 -2.34
N LEU A 77 -5.47 7.60 -3.29
CA LEU A 77 -4.06 7.63 -2.97
C LEU A 77 -3.66 8.91 -2.23
N THR A 78 -4.19 10.08 -2.58
CA THR A 78 -3.85 11.34 -1.90
C THR A 78 -4.42 11.44 -0.49
N ALA A 79 -5.55 10.78 -0.21
CA ALA A 79 -6.19 10.75 1.10
C ALA A 79 -5.48 9.87 2.15
N VAL A 80 -4.44 9.12 1.75
CA VAL A 80 -3.73 8.15 2.60
C VAL A 80 -2.29 8.60 2.82
N GLY A 81 -1.84 8.62 4.07
CA GLY A 81 -0.43 8.78 4.44
C GLY A 81 0.40 7.51 4.16
N GLY A 82 1.68 7.67 3.88
CA GLY A 82 2.56 6.51 3.63
C GLY A 82 2.65 5.57 4.84
N GLU A 83 2.62 6.11 6.05
CA GLU A 83 2.64 5.32 7.29
C GLU A 83 1.37 4.46 7.43
N GLU A 84 0.20 5.03 7.16
CA GLU A 84 -1.08 4.31 7.16
C GLU A 84 -1.12 3.21 6.10
N MET A 85 -0.57 3.49 4.91
CA MET A 85 -0.47 2.52 3.82
C MET A 85 0.42 1.34 4.21
N LEU A 86 1.64 1.61 4.71
CA LEU A 86 2.57 0.56 5.13
C LEU A 86 2.00 -0.23 6.31
N ASN A 87 1.36 0.42 7.27
CA ASN A 87 0.64 -0.25 8.36
C ASN A 87 -0.46 -1.20 7.83
N SER A 88 -1.27 -0.73 6.88
CA SER A 88 -2.31 -1.56 6.25
C SER A 88 -1.73 -2.78 5.52
N ILE A 89 -0.55 -2.65 4.92
CA ILE A 89 0.15 -3.77 4.29
C ILE A 89 0.58 -4.79 5.35
N ILE A 90 1.31 -4.38 6.39
CA ILE A 90 1.88 -5.33 7.36
C ILE A 90 0.82 -6.00 8.25
N LYS A 91 -0.34 -5.36 8.46
CA LYS A 91 -1.50 -5.94 9.17
C LYS A 91 -2.29 -6.93 8.30
N SER A 92 -2.03 -7.00 6.99
CA SER A 92 -2.61 -8.03 6.14
C SER A 92 -2.07 -9.41 6.52
N GLY A 93 -2.80 -10.47 6.17
CA GLY A 93 -2.31 -11.84 6.21
C GLY A 93 -1.56 -12.21 4.92
N GLU A 94 -0.49 -12.99 5.04
CA GLU A 94 0.28 -13.47 3.88
C GLU A 94 -0.61 -14.26 2.92
N SER A 95 -1.52 -15.08 3.44
CA SER A 95 -2.41 -15.98 2.70
C SER A 95 -3.78 -15.38 2.38
N ASP A 96 -3.99 -14.08 2.62
CA ASP A 96 -5.28 -13.43 2.36
C ASP A 96 -5.72 -13.62 0.91
N LEU A 97 -6.96 -14.05 0.67
CA LEU A 97 -7.39 -14.41 -0.67
C LEU A 97 -7.73 -13.17 -1.52
N ALA A 98 -7.76 -13.36 -2.85
CA ALA A 98 -8.41 -12.41 -3.75
C ALA A 98 -9.89 -12.24 -3.36
N LEU A 99 -10.48 -11.10 -3.72
CA LEU A 99 -11.87 -10.78 -3.41
C LEU A 99 -12.82 -11.64 -4.25
N SER A 100 -13.60 -12.48 -3.57
CA SER A 100 -14.75 -13.22 -4.11
C SER A 100 -16.09 -12.63 -3.70
N ALA A 101 -16.09 -11.62 -2.83
CA ALA A 101 -17.25 -10.87 -2.35
C ALA A 101 -16.87 -9.39 -2.22
N ASP A 102 -17.86 -8.55 -2.00
CA ASP A 102 -17.67 -7.11 -1.90
C ASP A 102 -16.70 -6.73 -0.78
N ALA A 103 -15.78 -5.82 -1.11
CA ALA A 103 -14.83 -5.28 -0.17
C ALA A 103 -15.54 -4.58 0.99
N ASN A 104 -14.88 -4.57 2.13
CA ASN A 104 -15.39 -3.96 3.35
C ASN A 104 -14.25 -3.43 4.23
N GLY A 105 -14.59 -2.91 5.41
CA GLY A 105 -13.62 -2.34 6.35
C GLY A 105 -12.56 -3.31 6.88
N THR A 106 -12.72 -4.63 6.67
CA THR A 106 -11.76 -5.67 7.06
C THR A 106 -10.96 -6.22 5.88
N THR A 107 -11.26 -5.78 4.65
CA THR A 107 -10.54 -6.22 3.45
C THR A 107 -9.12 -5.68 3.47
N THR A 108 -8.14 -6.54 3.24
CA THR A 108 -6.73 -6.23 3.45
C THR A 108 -6.02 -5.75 2.19
N ALA A 109 -4.85 -5.13 2.35
CA ALA A 109 -4.04 -4.69 1.22
C ALA A 109 -3.56 -5.87 0.36
N MET A 110 -3.31 -7.03 0.98
CA MET A 110 -2.95 -8.27 0.27
C MET A 110 -4.11 -8.80 -0.58
N SER A 111 -5.34 -8.80 -0.05
CA SER A 111 -6.53 -9.14 -0.84
C SER A 111 -6.69 -8.20 -2.05
N PHE A 112 -6.55 -6.89 -1.84
CA PHE A 112 -6.56 -5.91 -2.92
C PHE A 112 -5.44 -6.12 -3.94
N ALA A 113 -4.22 -6.43 -3.50
CA ALA A 113 -3.09 -6.74 -4.37
C ALA A 113 -3.32 -8.00 -5.21
N ARG A 114 -4.05 -9.00 -4.69
CA ARG A 114 -4.45 -10.19 -5.46
C ARG A 114 -5.64 -9.93 -6.40
N GLY A 115 -6.49 -8.97 -6.05
CA GLY A 115 -7.54 -8.46 -6.92
C GLY A 115 -8.85 -9.20 -6.80
N GLY A 116 -9.58 -9.25 -7.90
CA GLY A 116 -10.94 -9.76 -7.98
C GLY A 116 -11.70 -9.09 -9.11
N GLN A 117 -13.02 -9.26 -9.09
CA GLN A 117 -13.94 -8.61 -10.02
C GLN A 117 -14.08 -7.12 -9.67
N ALA A 118 -14.23 -6.26 -10.69
CA ALA A 118 -14.38 -4.82 -10.50
C ALA A 118 -15.53 -4.43 -9.55
N SER A 119 -16.66 -5.14 -9.59
CA SER A 119 -17.80 -4.92 -8.68
C SER A 119 -17.43 -5.17 -7.22
N HIS A 120 -16.71 -6.25 -6.94
CA HIS A 120 -16.31 -6.61 -5.58
C HIS A 120 -15.27 -5.65 -5.00
N LEU A 121 -14.43 -5.06 -5.85
CA LEU A 121 -13.44 -4.07 -5.41
C LEU A 121 -14.10 -2.73 -5.05
N ALA A 122 -15.16 -2.35 -5.77
CA ALA A 122 -15.75 -1.01 -5.71
C ALA A 122 -16.81 -0.84 -4.62
N ASN A 123 -16.41 -0.99 -3.36
CA ASN A 123 -17.28 -0.79 -2.19
C ASN A 123 -16.81 0.37 -1.31
N ALA A 124 -17.72 1.32 -1.02
CA ALA A 124 -17.42 2.52 -0.25
C ALA A 124 -16.88 2.27 1.16
N SER A 125 -17.25 1.15 1.78
CA SER A 125 -16.86 0.79 3.15
C SER A 125 -15.42 0.28 3.27
N ALA A 126 -14.75 -0.03 2.16
CA ALA A 126 -13.35 -0.42 2.17
C ALA A 126 -12.45 0.71 2.67
N LYS A 127 -11.35 0.34 3.34
CA LYS A 127 -10.34 1.30 3.80
C LYS A 127 -9.49 1.80 2.63
N ALA A 128 -9.34 3.11 2.50
CA ALA A 128 -8.51 3.75 1.48
C ALA A 128 -7.04 3.28 1.58
N ALA A 129 -6.53 3.11 2.80
CA ALA A 129 -5.16 2.62 3.03
C ALA A 129 -4.94 1.19 2.49
N ALA A 130 -5.96 0.33 2.57
CA ALA A 130 -5.88 -1.03 2.04
C ALA A 130 -5.86 -1.03 0.50
N VAL A 131 -6.71 -0.21 -0.14
CA VAL A 131 -6.70 -0.04 -1.60
C VAL A 131 -5.36 0.54 -2.07
N ALA A 132 -4.88 1.62 -1.44
CA ALA A 132 -3.60 2.23 -1.78
C ALA A 132 -2.42 1.28 -1.58
N GLY A 133 -2.44 0.47 -0.51
CA GLY A 133 -1.46 -0.58 -0.27
C GLY A 133 -1.48 -1.66 -1.35
N GLY A 134 -2.67 -2.09 -1.79
CA GLY A 134 -2.82 -3.01 -2.93
C GLY A 134 -2.26 -2.45 -4.23
N ILE A 135 -2.47 -1.16 -4.51
CA ILE A 135 -1.91 -0.47 -5.68
C ILE A 135 -0.38 -0.43 -5.61
N ALA A 136 0.18 -0.08 -4.45
CA ALA A 136 1.63 -0.02 -4.24
C ALA A 136 2.28 -1.40 -4.41
N LEU A 137 1.71 -2.45 -3.79
CA LEU A 137 2.23 -3.82 -3.89
C LEU A 137 2.23 -4.30 -5.33
N ARG A 138 1.15 -4.09 -6.09
CA ARG A 138 1.15 -4.43 -7.52
C ARG A 138 2.20 -3.64 -8.29
N SER A 139 2.25 -2.34 -8.08
CA SER A 139 3.14 -1.46 -8.82
C SER A 139 4.63 -1.74 -8.55
N LEU A 140 4.96 -2.36 -7.41
CA LEU A 140 6.30 -2.80 -7.07
C LEU A 140 6.71 -4.10 -7.80
N ILE A 141 5.75 -4.96 -8.13
CA ILE A 141 6.00 -6.32 -8.63
C ILE A 141 5.99 -6.33 -10.16
N LYS A 142 7.14 -6.66 -10.75
CA LYS A 142 7.37 -6.65 -12.21
C LYS A 142 6.33 -7.43 -13.04
N THR A 143 5.84 -8.56 -12.51
CA THR A 143 4.89 -9.43 -13.22
C THR A 143 3.44 -8.98 -13.12
N SER A 144 3.16 -7.97 -12.30
CA SER A 144 1.80 -7.48 -12.08
C SER A 144 1.49 -6.25 -12.92
N LYS A 145 0.19 -5.99 -13.14
CA LYS A 145 -0.30 -4.82 -13.87
C LYS A 145 -1.55 -4.27 -13.19
N LEU A 146 -1.65 -2.95 -13.15
CA LEU A 146 -2.88 -2.25 -12.82
C LEU A 146 -3.83 -2.25 -14.03
N ALA A 147 -5.14 -2.21 -13.77
CA ALA A 147 -6.16 -2.10 -14.81
C ALA A 147 -6.14 -0.70 -15.45
N ALA A 148 -6.44 -0.62 -16.74
CA ALA A 148 -6.55 0.64 -17.48
C ALA A 148 -7.93 0.76 -18.11
N GLY A 149 -8.53 1.94 -18.02
CA GLY A 149 -9.89 2.21 -18.49
C GLY A 149 -9.99 2.94 -19.82
N GLY A 150 -8.87 3.41 -20.36
CA GLY A 150 -8.79 4.10 -21.63
C GLY A 150 -7.61 3.66 -22.48
N ASN A 151 -7.57 4.17 -23.71
CA ASN A 151 -6.46 3.95 -24.62
C ASN A 151 -5.19 4.65 -24.12
N SER A 152 -4.03 4.22 -24.63
CA SER A 152 -2.77 4.94 -24.39
C SER A 152 -2.92 6.42 -24.77
N GLN A 153 -2.31 7.31 -23.98
CA GLN A 153 -2.33 8.77 -24.14
C GLN A 153 -3.73 9.41 -23.99
N SER A 154 -4.71 8.67 -23.47
CA SER A 154 -6.06 9.15 -23.17
C SER A 154 -6.35 9.08 -21.67
N GLN A 155 -7.44 9.70 -21.22
CA GLN A 155 -7.93 9.57 -19.85
C GLN A 155 -8.07 8.09 -19.46
N GLY A 156 -7.57 7.74 -18.27
CA GLY A 156 -7.57 6.39 -17.75
C GLY A 156 -6.68 5.41 -18.53
N GLY A 157 -5.84 5.92 -19.41
CA GLY A 157 -4.85 5.17 -20.18
C GLY A 157 -3.62 4.77 -19.36
N LYS A 158 -2.70 4.08 -20.03
CA LYS A 158 -1.49 3.51 -19.39
C LYS A 158 -0.66 4.57 -18.65
N GLU A 159 -0.54 5.79 -19.17
CA GLU A 159 0.29 6.84 -18.59
C GLU A 159 -0.27 7.35 -17.26
N GLU A 160 -1.60 7.48 -17.14
CA GLU A 160 -2.25 7.90 -15.90
C GLU A 160 -2.15 6.79 -14.84
N VAL A 161 -2.42 5.55 -15.24
CA VAL A 161 -2.30 4.37 -14.39
C VAL A 161 -0.86 4.18 -13.88
N GLN A 162 0.14 4.39 -14.74
CA GLN A 162 1.55 4.33 -14.36
C GLN A 162 1.92 5.40 -13.34
N LYS A 163 1.46 6.65 -13.54
CA LYS A 163 1.69 7.73 -12.58
C LYS A 163 1.10 7.39 -11.21
N ILE A 164 -0.10 6.84 -11.16
CA ILE A 164 -0.74 6.39 -9.92
C ILE A 164 0.10 5.30 -9.23
N GLY A 165 0.53 4.29 -9.99
CA GLY A 165 1.37 3.21 -9.47
C GLY A 165 2.71 3.70 -8.91
N ILE A 166 3.41 4.57 -9.66
CA ILE A 166 4.67 5.20 -9.23
C ILE A 166 4.46 6.03 -7.96
N ALA A 167 3.41 6.84 -7.90
CA ALA A 167 3.10 7.64 -6.73
C ALA A 167 2.81 6.78 -5.49
N ALA A 168 2.10 5.66 -5.65
CA ALA A 168 1.83 4.72 -4.57
C ALA A 168 3.11 4.07 -4.04
N VAL A 169 4.00 3.60 -4.95
CA VAL A 169 5.29 3.01 -4.57
C VAL A 169 6.18 4.04 -3.88
N ASN A 170 6.31 5.26 -4.42
CA ASN A 170 7.13 6.30 -3.80
C ASN A 170 6.63 6.65 -2.39
N LYS A 171 5.31 6.74 -2.20
CA LYS A 171 4.71 6.97 -0.89
C LYS A 171 4.99 5.83 0.09
N LEU A 172 4.91 4.58 -0.36
CA LEU A 172 5.27 3.40 0.43
C LEU A 172 6.76 3.41 0.81
N LEU A 173 7.65 3.63 -0.15
CA LEU A 173 9.10 3.63 0.08
C LEU A 173 9.53 4.77 1.00
N GLY A 174 8.89 5.95 0.93
CA GLY A 174 9.12 7.02 1.90
C GLY A 174 8.75 6.63 3.33
N ALA A 175 7.68 5.85 3.52
CA ALA A 175 7.31 5.32 4.84
C ALA A 175 8.32 4.28 5.34
N VAL A 176 8.76 3.37 4.46
CA VAL A 176 9.81 2.37 4.77
C VAL A 176 11.11 3.07 5.18
N GLU A 177 11.55 4.07 4.41
CA GLU A 177 12.73 4.88 4.70
C GLU A 177 12.60 5.56 6.07
N GLY A 178 11.44 6.14 6.37
CA GLY A 178 11.15 6.75 7.66
C GLY A 178 11.30 5.78 8.84
N VAL A 179 10.76 4.55 8.71
CA VAL A 179 10.89 3.50 9.73
C VAL A 179 12.35 3.09 9.93
N ILE A 180 13.10 2.88 8.84
CA ILE A 180 14.53 2.52 8.90
C ILE A 180 15.34 3.61 9.59
N LYS A 181 15.15 4.88 9.19
CA LYS A 181 15.84 6.03 9.81
C LYS A 181 15.57 6.14 11.30
N LYS A 182 14.30 6.04 11.71
CA LYS A 182 13.91 6.07 13.13
C LYS A 182 14.59 4.93 13.91
N THR A 183 14.59 3.73 13.35
CA THR A 183 15.20 2.54 13.96
C THR A 183 16.70 2.71 14.18
N VAL A 184 17.44 3.10 13.12
CA VAL A 184 18.89 3.32 13.20
C VAL A 184 19.22 4.42 14.21
N LYS A 185 18.49 5.54 14.17
CA LYS A 185 18.69 6.66 15.11
C LYS A 185 18.54 6.20 16.56
N ASN A 186 17.46 5.50 16.88
CA ASN A 186 17.21 5.01 18.24
C ASN A 186 18.27 4.01 18.73
N VAL A 187 18.78 3.13 17.86
CA VAL A 187 19.90 2.23 18.21
C VAL A 187 21.18 3.02 18.52
N LEU A 188 21.52 4.00 17.68
CA LEU A 188 22.70 4.85 17.88
C LEU A 188 22.60 5.69 19.16
N GLU A 189 21.41 6.22 19.47
CA GLU A 189 21.16 6.96 20.71
C GLU A 189 21.38 6.08 21.94
N LYS A 190 20.84 4.86 21.95
CA LYS A 190 21.06 3.89 23.05
C LYS A 190 22.53 3.54 23.21
N ALA A 191 23.23 3.25 22.10
CA ALA A 191 24.66 2.93 22.14
C ALA A 191 25.49 4.10 22.69
N LYS A 192 25.17 5.34 22.28
CA LYS A 192 25.84 6.53 22.78
C LYS A 192 25.70 6.68 24.30
N VAL A 193 24.50 6.50 24.83
CA VAL A 193 24.24 6.60 26.29
C VAL A 193 25.12 5.63 27.07
N GLU A 194 25.21 4.37 26.64
CA GLU A 194 26.03 3.36 27.33
C GLU A 194 27.54 3.64 27.21
N ILE A 195 28.00 4.14 26.06
CA ILE A 195 29.40 4.56 25.88
C ILE A 195 29.75 5.73 26.79
N ASP A 196 28.87 6.73 26.90
CA ASP A 196 29.12 7.90 27.73
C ASP A 196 29.18 7.51 29.22
N LYS A 197 28.28 6.63 29.70
CA LYS A 197 28.37 6.06 31.07
C LYS A 197 29.69 5.34 31.33
N ALA A 198 30.12 4.48 30.40
CA ALA A 198 31.38 3.74 30.55
C ALA A 198 32.59 4.69 30.67
N ARG A 199 32.59 5.79 29.89
CA ARG A 199 33.64 6.82 29.94
C ARG A 199 33.66 7.62 31.24
N GLU A 200 32.52 7.80 31.88
CA GLU A 200 32.45 8.46 33.19
C GLU A 200 32.99 7.53 34.28
N THR A 201 32.61 6.26 34.26
CA THR A 201 33.07 5.28 35.27
C THR A 201 34.59 5.08 35.29
N THR A 202 35.26 5.14 34.13
CA THR A 202 36.73 5.04 34.04
C THR A 202 37.47 6.31 34.46
N LYS A 203 36.79 7.45 34.61
CA LYS A 203 37.41 8.68 35.14
C LYS A 203 37.38 8.77 36.65
N THR A 204 36.44 8.06 37.28
CA THR A 204 36.22 8.07 38.73
C THR A 204 36.87 6.89 39.46
N SER A 205 37.51 5.98 38.71
CA SER A 205 38.30 4.85 39.22
C SER A 205 39.79 5.11 39.04
#